data_AF-A0A3D5BYD3-F1
#
_entry.id   AF-A0A3D5BYD3-F1
#
_cell.length_a   1.000
_cell.length_b   1.000
_cell.length_c   1.000
_cell.angle_alpha   90.00
_cell.angle_beta   90.00
_cell.angle_gamma   90.00
#
_symmetry.space_group_name_H-M   'P 1'
#
loop_
_entity.id
_entity.type
_entity.pdbx_description
1 polymer ?
#
loop_
_entity_poly.entity_id
_entity_poly.type
_entity_poly.pdbx_seq_one_letter_code
_entity_poly.pdbx_strand_id
1 'polypeptide(L)'
;MSDKKTNKNLLDGLCRYNKPVTSIDLPLARFINEHKNTSVLLSRKKGSTKHFFTEDSNLYITPKEFRRLERGEKIVRIVSRLDSALSRSFEKNRIYSIGQRDLIYLGMRRRYSSLHNYFIDLIEGGTQGISVVKMWNLSIVGAVIFGMLTMTMIYRYLGQNVSAAIKENAAGSQQNITRTIESDEKNVVDYEDSKSEGSKEIDTSFVTKLLQDSVEKKSNEFEEELKEMVKGYPIEKMIPEIAKKDRTVATFIVAIAKKESNWGKRVPVLNGQDCYNYWGYRGVRDRMGTGGHTCFDSPKDAVDTVAKRIEFLVSNKKLNTPDKMVIWKCGSNCAVTGGQAAANKWISDVSLYFDKLNKR
;
A
#
# COMPACT_ATOMS: atom_id res chain seq x y z
N MET A 1 17.89 -62.79 37.09
CA MET A 1 18.31 -61.38 37.12
C MET A 1 17.12 -60.54 36.71
N SER A 2 16.54 -59.83 37.66
CA SER A 2 15.28 -59.07 37.49
C SER A 2 15.53 -57.67 38.01
N ASP A 3 15.64 -56.69 37.10
CA ASP A 3 15.88 -55.29 37.46
C ASP A 3 14.57 -54.54 37.65
N LYS A 4 14.36 -54.10 38.89
CA LYS A 4 13.30 -53.18 39.29
C LYS A 4 13.77 -51.73 39.14
N LYS A 5 12.93 -50.94 38.46
CA LYS A 5 12.90 -49.48 38.44
C LYS A 5 13.07 -48.85 39.83
N THR A 6 13.86 -47.78 39.92
CA THR A 6 13.76 -46.78 40.99
C THR A 6 13.67 -45.36 40.42
N ASN A 7 12.62 -44.67 40.86
CA ASN A 7 12.29 -43.26 40.62
C ASN A 7 13.35 -42.34 41.26
N LYS A 8 13.86 -41.37 40.50
CA LYS A 8 14.51 -40.16 41.03
C LYS A 8 13.91 -38.93 40.37
N ASN A 9 12.72 -38.54 40.85
CA ASN A 9 12.15 -37.20 40.64
C ASN A 9 11.81 -36.63 42.02
N LEU A 10 12.83 -36.26 42.77
CA LEU A 10 12.69 -35.45 43.99
C LEU A 10 14.09 -34.97 44.35
N LEU A 11 14.36 -33.67 44.16
CA LEU A 11 15.53 -32.87 44.61
C LEU A 11 16.11 -32.00 43.48
N ASP A 12 15.29 -31.17 42.85
CA ASP A 12 15.81 -30.01 42.12
C ASP A 12 15.03 -28.71 42.43
N GLY A 13 14.30 -28.71 43.55
CA GLY A 13 13.34 -27.67 43.91
C GLY A 13 13.85 -26.54 44.80
N LEU A 14 15.15 -26.43 45.11
CA LEU A 14 15.59 -25.56 46.22
C LEU A 14 16.74 -24.58 45.94
N CYS A 15 17.09 -24.28 44.69
CA CYS A 15 17.96 -23.14 44.39
C CYS A 15 17.41 -22.25 43.28
N ARG A 16 16.37 -21.46 43.61
CA ARG A 16 15.94 -20.32 42.79
C ARG A 16 16.80 -19.10 43.10
N TYR A 17 17.77 -18.82 42.24
CA TYR A 17 18.43 -17.51 42.19
C TYR A 17 17.46 -16.51 41.53
N ASN A 18 16.85 -15.64 42.33
CA ASN A 18 15.90 -14.63 41.86
C ASN A 18 16.64 -13.51 41.12
N LYS A 19 16.61 -13.53 39.78
CA LYS A 19 16.79 -12.31 38.99
C LYS A 19 15.44 -11.58 38.93
N PRO A 20 15.38 -10.25 39.15
CA PRO A 20 14.15 -9.50 38.98
C PRO A 20 13.84 -9.43 37.48
N VAL A 21 12.93 -10.29 37.03
CA VAL A 21 12.41 -10.21 35.67
C VAL A 21 11.18 -9.31 35.71
N THR A 22 11.36 -8.07 35.29
CA THR A 22 10.29 -7.20 34.80
C THR A 22 9.79 -7.78 33.47
N SER A 23 8.98 -8.83 33.53
CA SER A 23 8.28 -9.32 32.34
C SER A 23 6.80 -9.42 32.63
N ILE A 24 6.06 -8.61 31.89
CA ILE A 24 4.62 -8.59 31.71
C ILE A 24 4.11 -10.03 31.75
N ASP A 25 3.30 -10.34 32.76
CA ASP A 25 2.72 -11.67 33.00
C ASP A 25 1.63 -11.92 31.95
N LEU A 26 2.05 -12.30 30.74
CA LEU A 26 1.17 -12.70 29.66
C LEU A 26 0.88 -14.20 29.82
N PRO A 27 -0.35 -14.60 30.18
CA PRO A 27 -0.70 -16.02 30.36
C PRO A 27 -0.38 -16.87 29.12
N LEU A 28 -0.37 -16.26 27.94
CA LEU A 28 0.03 -16.89 26.69
C LEU A 28 1.54 -17.23 26.65
N ALA A 29 2.41 -16.34 27.17
CA ALA A 29 3.85 -16.58 27.21
C ALA A 29 4.20 -17.70 28.20
N ARG A 30 3.46 -17.79 29.32
CA ARG A 30 3.60 -18.89 30.28
C ARG A 30 3.18 -20.22 29.65
N PHE A 31 2.02 -20.26 29.00
CA PHE A 31 1.52 -21.44 28.29
C PHE A 31 2.48 -21.89 27.17
N ILE A 32 2.99 -20.96 26.36
CA ILE A 32 3.96 -21.26 25.31
C ILE A 32 5.26 -21.80 25.90
N ASN A 33 5.80 -21.20 26.97
CA ASN A 33 7.06 -21.65 27.57
C ASN A 33 6.92 -23.01 28.26
N GLU A 34 5.76 -23.28 28.87
CA GLU A 34 5.42 -24.55 29.51
C GLU A 34 5.18 -25.67 28.47
N HIS A 35 4.80 -25.32 27.24
CA HIS A 35 4.51 -26.30 26.17
C HIS A 35 5.47 -26.19 24.96
N LYS A 36 6.57 -25.43 25.07
CA LYS A 36 7.50 -25.20 23.95
C LYS A 36 8.17 -26.47 23.43
N ASN A 37 8.26 -27.49 24.29
CA ASN A 37 8.87 -28.78 23.98
C ASN A 37 7.82 -29.90 23.77
N THR A 38 6.53 -29.59 23.87
CA THR A 38 5.44 -30.55 23.65
C THR A 38 4.70 -30.15 22.36
N SER A 39 5.09 -30.75 21.24
CA SER A 39 4.28 -30.64 20.03
C SER A 39 2.94 -31.36 20.27
N VAL A 40 1.85 -30.60 20.33
CA VAL A 40 0.48 -31.10 20.63
C VAL A 40 -0.13 -31.88 19.45
N LEU A 41 0.64 -32.17 18.40
CA LEU A 41 0.15 -32.94 17.25
C LEU A 41 0.55 -34.40 17.38
N LEU A 42 -0.33 -35.19 17.98
CA LEU A 42 -0.24 -36.64 18.09
C LEU A 42 -0.55 -37.29 16.73
N SER A 43 0.47 -37.87 16.09
CA SER A 43 0.29 -38.76 14.94
C SER A 43 -0.05 -40.18 15.41
N ARG A 44 -0.92 -40.86 14.67
CA ARG A 44 -1.54 -42.13 15.09
C ARG A 44 -0.58 -43.33 15.15
N LYS A 45 0.58 -43.28 14.49
CA LYS A 45 1.49 -44.44 14.36
C LYS A 45 2.96 -44.20 14.69
N LYS A 46 3.42 -42.96 14.75
CA LYS A 46 4.78 -42.60 15.18
C LYS A 46 4.65 -41.30 15.97
N GLY A 47 5.46 -41.13 17.02
CA GLY A 47 5.40 -39.99 17.93
C GLY A 47 5.58 -38.63 17.25
N SER A 48 5.86 -37.59 18.05
CA SER A 48 5.97 -36.20 17.59
C SER A 48 6.81 -36.04 16.31
N THR A 49 6.22 -35.47 15.27
CA THR A 49 6.91 -35.18 14.00
C THR A 49 7.36 -33.73 13.95
N LYS A 50 8.60 -33.48 13.50
CA LYS A 50 9.17 -32.12 13.35
C LYS A 50 8.64 -31.35 12.13
N HIS A 51 7.89 -32.01 11.25
CA HIS A 51 7.32 -31.41 10.04
C HIS A 51 5.83 -31.16 10.20
N PHE A 52 5.39 -29.99 9.74
CA PHE A 52 3.99 -29.60 9.70
C PHE A 52 3.36 -30.19 8.43
N PHE A 53 2.30 -30.98 8.59
CA PHE A 53 1.50 -31.48 7.48
C PHE A 53 0.18 -30.72 7.45
N THR A 54 -0.35 -30.42 6.27
CA THR A 54 -1.66 -29.75 6.10
C THR A 54 -2.82 -30.71 6.40
N GLU A 55 -4.02 -30.18 6.66
CA GLU A 55 -5.21 -30.99 7.01
C GLU A 55 -5.53 -32.04 5.93
N ASP A 56 -5.22 -31.73 4.67
CA ASP A 56 -5.44 -32.60 3.51
C ASP A 56 -4.61 -33.88 3.54
N SER A 57 -3.50 -33.90 4.28
CA SER A 57 -2.60 -35.05 4.38
C SER A 57 -3.24 -36.25 5.11
N ASN A 58 -4.29 -36.04 5.89
CA ASN A 58 -4.93 -37.08 6.72
C ASN A 58 -3.95 -37.84 7.65
N LEU A 59 -2.79 -37.26 8.00
CA LEU A 59 -1.76 -37.91 8.82
C LEU A 59 -1.93 -37.71 10.33
N TYR A 60 -2.80 -36.77 10.74
CA TYR A 60 -3.14 -36.48 12.14
C TYR A 60 -4.65 -36.43 12.34
N ILE A 61 -5.10 -36.49 13.59
CA ILE A 61 -6.51 -36.33 13.98
C ILE A 61 -6.82 -34.84 14.01
N THR A 62 -7.77 -34.38 13.19
CA THR A 62 -8.15 -32.96 13.16
C THR A 62 -8.91 -32.57 14.44
N PRO A 63 -8.90 -31.29 14.87
CA PRO A 63 -9.65 -30.85 16.04
C PRO A 63 -11.16 -31.15 15.98
N LYS A 64 -11.72 -31.24 14.77
CA LYS A 64 -13.13 -31.62 14.56
C LYS A 64 -13.36 -33.11 14.79
N GLU A 65 -12.44 -33.96 14.33
CA GLU A 65 -12.51 -35.41 14.54
C GLU A 65 -12.17 -35.80 15.97
N PHE A 66 -11.26 -35.09 16.63
CA PHE A 66 -10.96 -35.28 18.05
C PHE A 66 -12.21 -35.03 18.91
N ARG A 67 -12.97 -33.97 18.61
CA ARG A 67 -14.28 -33.70 19.26
C ARG A 67 -15.35 -34.75 18.98
N ARG A 68 -15.22 -35.53 17.89
CA ARG A 68 -16.12 -36.66 17.59
C ARG A 68 -15.70 -37.91 18.38
N LEU A 69 -14.39 -38.15 18.49
CA LEU A 69 -13.81 -39.17 19.37
C LEU A 69 -14.20 -38.98 20.83
N GLU A 70 -14.15 -37.75 21.35
CA GLU A 70 -14.60 -37.43 22.72
C GLU A 70 -16.09 -37.77 22.95
N ARG A 71 -16.89 -37.74 21.89
CA ARG A 71 -18.31 -38.13 21.90
C ARG A 71 -18.53 -39.62 21.63
N GLY A 72 -17.47 -40.42 21.57
CA GLY A 72 -17.52 -41.86 21.31
C GLY A 72 -17.85 -42.22 19.85
N GLU A 73 -17.84 -41.25 18.93
CA GLU A 73 -18.14 -41.48 17.51
C GLU A 73 -16.93 -42.12 16.80
N LYS A 74 -17.17 -43.17 15.99
CA LYS A 74 -16.12 -43.81 15.20
C LYS A 74 -15.72 -42.94 14.01
N ILE A 75 -14.44 -42.57 13.91
CA ILE A 75 -13.90 -41.85 12.76
C ILE A 75 -13.71 -42.84 11.59
N VAL A 76 -14.48 -42.67 10.52
CA VAL A 76 -14.34 -43.41 9.27
C VAL A 76 -13.78 -42.45 8.21
N ARG A 77 -12.52 -42.66 7.78
CA ARG A 77 -11.92 -41.94 6.64
C ARG A 77 -12.00 -42.81 5.39
N ILE A 78 -12.45 -42.22 4.29
CA ILE A 78 -12.83 -42.94 3.06
C ILE A 78 -11.61 -43.33 2.19
N VAL A 79 -10.39 -42.95 2.59
CA VAL A 79 -9.18 -42.98 1.74
C VAL A 79 -8.74 -44.38 1.28
N SER A 80 -9.34 -45.46 1.79
CA SER A 80 -9.07 -46.84 1.32
C SER A 80 -10.31 -47.64 0.92
N ARG A 81 -11.48 -47.00 0.74
CA ARG A 81 -12.71 -47.69 0.32
C ARG A 81 -13.16 -47.18 -1.05
N LEU A 82 -12.63 -47.81 -2.09
CA LEU A 82 -13.10 -47.70 -3.48
C LEU A 82 -14.41 -48.47 -3.62
N ASP A 83 -15.49 -47.97 -3.02
CA ASP A 83 -16.83 -48.46 -3.36
C ASP A 83 -17.82 -47.31 -3.52
N SER A 84 -18.18 -47.08 -4.77
CA SER A 84 -18.77 -45.85 -5.30
C SER A 84 -20.23 -45.62 -4.89
N ALA A 85 -20.84 -46.51 -4.10
CA ALA A 85 -22.24 -46.40 -3.69
C ALA A 85 -22.48 -45.37 -2.57
N LEU A 86 -21.51 -45.16 -1.66
CA LEU A 86 -21.64 -44.18 -0.55
C LEU A 86 -21.10 -42.78 -0.89
N SER A 87 -20.40 -42.62 -2.02
CA SER A 87 -19.95 -41.29 -2.47
C SER A 87 -21.13 -40.39 -2.88
N ARG A 88 -22.23 -40.99 -3.35
CA ARG A 88 -23.44 -40.29 -3.79
C ARG A 88 -24.22 -39.61 -2.66
N SER A 89 -24.06 -40.04 -1.40
CA SER A 89 -24.73 -39.41 -0.26
C SER A 89 -23.95 -38.23 0.35
N PHE A 90 -22.73 -37.95 -0.11
CA PHE A 90 -21.89 -36.88 0.44
C PHE A 90 -22.12 -35.50 -0.19
N GLU A 91 -22.60 -35.41 -1.43
CA GLU A 91 -22.92 -34.11 -2.04
C GLU A 91 -24.09 -33.40 -1.34
N LYS A 92 -25.03 -34.15 -0.75
CA LYS A 92 -26.13 -33.55 0.03
C LYS A 92 -25.72 -32.91 1.37
N ASN A 93 -24.51 -33.17 1.86
CA ASN A 93 -23.99 -32.58 3.10
C ASN A 93 -23.01 -31.42 2.86
N ARG A 94 -22.75 -31.02 1.61
CA ARG A 94 -22.20 -29.67 1.34
C ARG A 94 -23.32 -28.64 1.36
N ILE A 95 -24.01 -28.56 2.49
CA ILE A 95 -24.66 -27.31 2.86
C ILE A 95 -23.50 -26.38 3.19
N TYR A 96 -23.14 -25.48 2.26
CA TYR A 96 -22.38 -24.29 2.61
C TYR A 96 -23.05 -23.74 3.87
N SER A 97 -22.31 -23.65 4.98
CA SER A 97 -22.80 -23.07 6.22
C SER A 97 -23.00 -21.56 6.02
N ILE A 98 -24.02 -21.21 5.25
CA ILE A 98 -24.67 -19.91 5.23
C ILE A 98 -25.33 -19.82 6.60
N GLY A 99 -24.64 -19.26 7.59
CA GLY A 99 -25.25 -19.02 8.88
C GLY A 99 -24.32 -18.78 10.07
N GLN A 100 -23.09 -19.31 10.07
CA GLN A 100 -22.12 -18.94 11.12
C GLN A 100 -21.30 -17.76 10.63
N ARG A 101 -21.87 -16.55 10.78
CA ARG A 101 -21.09 -15.32 10.78
C ARG A 101 -19.92 -15.53 11.72
N ASP A 102 -18.70 -15.44 11.20
CA ASP A 102 -17.45 -15.65 11.91
C ASP A 102 -17.49 -15.00 13.29
N LEU A 103 -17.63 -15.81 14.34
CA LEU A 103 -17.59 -15.35 15.73
C LEU A 103 -16.27 -14.61 16.03
N ILE A 104 -15.20 -14.99 15.31
CA ILE A 104 -13.90 -14.32 15.35
C ILE A 104 -14.00 -12.92 14.74
N TYR A 105 -14.62 -12.78 13.57
CA TYR A 105 -14.83 -11.49 12.91
C TYR A 105 -15.73 -10.57 13.76
N LEU A 106 -16.83 -11.10 14.30
CA LEU A 106 -17.70 -10.35 15.21
C LEU A 106 -16.99 -9.98 16.52
N GLY A 107 -16.13 -10.86 17.03
CA GLY A 107 -15.29 -10.61 18.20
C GLY A 107 -14.24 -9.51 17.96
N MET A 108 -13.57 -9.53 16.80
CA MET A 108 -12.67 -8.45 16.40
C MET A 108 -13.43 -7.15 16.19
N ARG A 109 -14.53 -7.16 15.45
CA ARG A 109 -15.33 -5.96 15.19
C ARG A 109 -15.80 -5.31 16.50
N ARG A 110 -16.23 -6.09 17.49
CA ARG A 110 -16.66 -5.58 18.79
C ARG A 110 -15.49 -5.05 19.65
N ARG A 111 -14.27 -5.59 19.50
CA ARG A 111 -13.06 -5.06 20.15
C ARG A 111 -12.54 -3.77 19.51
N TYR A 112 -12.67 -3.63 18.20
CA TYR A 112 -12.14 -2.48 17.46
C TYR A 112 -13.17 -1.37 17.18
N SER A 113 -14.47 -1.62 17.41
CA SER A 113 -15.49 -0.57 17.26
C SER A 113 -15.33 0.56 18.27
N SER A 114 -14.87 0.27 19.49
CA SER A 114 -14.57 1.31 20.46
C SER A 114 -13.38 2.16 20.02
N LEU A 115 -12.31 1.53 19.53
CA LEU A 115 -11.14 2.24 19.01
C LEU A 115 -11.49 3.14 17.82
N HIS A 116 -12.32 2.68 16.89
CA HIS A 116 -12.75 3.50 15.76
C HIS A 116 -13.54 4.73 16.21
N ASN A 117 -14.48 4.56 17.15
CA ASN A 117 -15.23 5.68 17.70
C ASN A 117 -14.32 6.64 18.49
N TYR A 118 -13.36 6.13 19.26
CA TYR A 118 -12.35 6.98 19.92
C TYR A 118 -11.45 7.72 18.93
N PHE A 119 -11.11 7.13 17.79
CA PHE A 119 -10.34 7.79 16.73
C PHE A 119 -11.16 8.86 16.01
N ILE A 120 -12.45 8.61 15.76
CA ILE A 120 -13.35 9.61 15.17
C ILE A 120 -13.56 10.77 16.15
N ASP A 121 -13.83 10.49 17.44
CA ASP A 121 -13.96 11.53 18.48
C ASP A 121 -12.66 12.33 18.66
N LEU A 122 -11.49 11.70 18.52
CA LEU A 122 -10.18 12.36 18.54
C LEU A 122 -9.96 13.29 17.33
N ILE A 123 -10.45 12.90 16.15
CA ILE A 123 -10.31 13.67 14.90
C ILE A 123 -11.35 14.80 14.82
N GLU A 124 -12.57 14.56 15.33
CA GLU A 124 -13.66 15.54 15.37
C GLU A 124 -13.58 16.49 16.58
N GLY A 125 -12.54 16.36 17.42
CA GLY A 125 -12.28 17.28 18.54
C GLY A 125 -13.20 17.08 19.76
N GLY A 126 -13.88 15.95 19.86
CA GLY A 126 -14.73 15.58 20.97
C GLY A 126 -13.91 15.21 22.22
N THR A 127 -13.58 16.19 23.06
CA THR A 127 -12.84 15.96 24.32
C THR A 127 -13.73 15.39 25.45
N GLN A 128 -14.70 14.53 25.15
CA GLN A 128 -15.50 13.88 26.20
C GLN A 128 -14.75 12.67 26.75
N GLY A 129 -13.99 12.89 27.84
CA GLY A 129 -13.51 11.81 28.72
C GLY A 129 -12.00 11.64 28.84
N ILE A 130 -11.18 12.41 28.13
CA ILE A 130 -9.71 12.37 28.27
C ILE A 130 -9.24 13.73 28.80
N SER A 131 -8.64 13.72 29.99
CA SER A 131 -7.98 14.91 30.56
C SER A 131 -6.90 15.42 29.61
N VAL A 132 -6.81 16.75 29.43
CA VAL A 132 -5.79 17.44 28.61
C VAL A 132 -4.37 16.96 28.95
N VAL A 133 -4.10 16.63 30.21
CA VAL A 133 -2.81 16.10 30.68
C VAL A 133 -2.49 14.74 30.04
N LYS A 134 -3.48 13.86 29.89
CA LYS A 134 -3.30 12.56 29.23
C LYS A 134 -3.06 12.70 27.73
N MET A 135 -3.71 13.68 27.08
CA MET A 135 -3.46 13.98 25.66
C MET A 135 -2.05 14.51 25.45
N TRP A 136 -1.57 15.40 26.33
CA TRP A 136 -0.21 15.92 26.29
C TRP A 136 0.83 14.81 26.45
N ASN A 137 0.64 13.92 27.42
CA ASN A 137 1.52 12.77 27.61
C ASN A 137 1.48 11.81 26.41
N LEU A 138 0.31 11.59 25.81
CA LEU A 138 0.18 10.75 24.62
C LEU A 138 0.86 11.38 23.39
N SER A 139 0.80 12.69 23.25
CA SER A 139 1.55 13.44 22.22
C SER A 139 3.06 13.29 22.40
N ILE A 140 3.56 13.44 23.62
CA ILE A 140 4.98 13.27 23.96
C ILE A 140 5.45 11.85 23.64
N VAL A 141 4.70 10.84 24.10
CA VAL A 141 5.03 9.43 23.84
C VAL A 141 4.95 9.11 22.35
N GLY A 142 3.95 9.64 21.64
CA GLY A 142 3.80 9.51 20.20
C GLY A 142 4.99 10.10 19.43
N ALA A 143 5.43 11.30 19.81
CA ALA A 143 6.58 11.97 19.20
C ALA A 143 7.89 11.19 19.41
N VAL A 144 8.09 10.61 20.60
CA VAL A 144 9.27 9.77 20.89
C VAL A 144 9.27 8.50 20.03
N ILE A 145 8.14 7.78 19.97
CA ILE A 145 8.03 6.56 19.16
C ILE A 145 8.21 6.90 17.67
N PHE A 146 7.58 7.97 17.20
CA PHE A 146 7.74 8.44 15.83
C PHE A 146 9.21 8.81 15.53
N GLY A 147 9.88 9.53 16.42
CA GLY A 147 11.31 9.85 16.32
C GLY A 147 12.22 8.62 16.27
N MET A 148 11.94 7.60 17.08
CA MET A 148 12.67 6.33 17.04
C MET A 148 12.46 5.58 15.72
N LEU A 149 11.23 5.57 15.20
CA LEU A 149 10.90 4.93 13.92
C LEU A 149 11.46 5.70 12.72
N THR A 150 11.40 7.02 12.72
CA THR A 150 11.98 7.85 11.65
C THR A 150 13.49 7.75 11.64
N MET A 151 14.15 7.79 12.81
CA MET A 151 15.59 7.56 12.88
C MET A 151 15.98 6.20 12.35
N THR A 152 15.31 5.12 12.75
CA THR A 152 15.62 3.78 12.22
C THR A 152 15.38 3.67 10.70
N MET A 153 14.36 4.33 10.16
CA MET A 153 14.17 4.43 8.70
C MET A 153 15.29 5.23 8.03
N ILE A 154 15.65 6.39 8.56
CA ILE A 154 16.73 7.24 8.03
C ILE A 154 18.04 6.45 8.01
N TYR A 155 18.41 5.80 9.11
CA TYR A 155 19.62 4.98 9.17
C TYR A 155 19.61 3.82 8.17
N ARG A 156 18.45 3.18 7.98
CA ARG A 156 18.33 2.00 7.11
C ARG A 156 18.28 2.35 5.62
N TYR A 157 17.71 3.50 5.26
CA TYR A 157 17.51 3.90 3.86
C TYR A 157 18.51 4.93 3.36
N LEU A 158 19.09 5.76 4.23
CA LEU A 158 20.01 6.84 3.84
C LEU A 158 21.48 6.55 4.22
N GLY A 159 21.75 5.47 4.96
CA GLY A 159 23.11 5.06 5.35
C GLY A 159 23.80 6.02 6.32
N GLN A 160 24.97 5.62 6.84
CA GLN A 160 25.74 6.39 7.83
C GLN A 160 26.22 7.78 7.34
N ASN A 161 26.09 8.07 6.04
CA ASN A 161 26.57 9.30 5.41
C ASN A 161 25.72 10.54 5.72
N VAL A 162 24.47 10.40 6.19
CA VAL A 162 23.64 11.55 6.61
C VAL A 162 23.97 12.00 8.06
N SER A 163 24.53 11.11 8.89
CA SER A 163 24.85 11.45 10.29
C SER A 163 26.16 12.22 10.46
N ALA A 164 27.10 12.16 9.51
CA ALA A 164 28.33 12.95 9.54
C ALA A 164 28.08 14.43 9.20
N ALA A 165 27.16 14.69 8.27
CA ALA A 165 26.78 16.05 7.87
C ALA A 165 26.04 16.84 8.98
N ILE A 166 25.47 16.17 9.99
CA ILE A 166 24.75 16.85 11.08
C ILE A 166 25.70 17.25 12.22
N LYS A 167 26.79 16.50 12.45
CA LYS A 167 27.79 16.88 13.48
C LYS A 167 28.67 18.05 13.05
N GLU A 168 28.93 18.23 11.76
CA GLU A 168 29.60 19.45 11.26
C GLU A 168 28.66 20.67 11.28
N ASN A 169 27.37 20.49 11.00
CA ASN A 169 26.42 21.60 10.93
C ASN A 169 25.78 22.02 12.27
N ALA A 170 25.90 21.21 13.33
CA ALA A 170 25.43 21.59 14.67
C ALA A 170 26.46 22.41 15.49
N ALA A 171 27.72 22.47 15.06
CA ALA A 171 28.76 23.28 15.71
C ALA A 171 29.08 24.60 14.96
N GLY A 172 28.52 24.81 13.76
CA GLY A 172 28.83 25.98 12.91
C GLY A 172 27.72 27.04 12.77
N SER A 173 26.51 26.82 13.30
CA SER A 173 25.35 27.67 12.95
C SER A 173 25.16 28.93 13.81
N GLN A 174 26.22 29.52 14.35
CA GLN A 174 26.15 30.87 14.95
C GLN A 174 27.15 31.89 14.42
N GLN A 175 28.05 31.52 13.51
CA GLN A 175 28.96 32.47 12.89
C GLN A 175 29.23 32.01 11.46
N ASN A 176 28.45 32.50 10.49
CA ASN A 176 28.80 32.61 9.06
C ASN A 176 27.61 33.21 8.27
N ILE A 177 27.23 34.44 8.60
CA ILE A 177 26.55 35.36 7.65
C ILE A 177 27.59 36.30 7.00
N THR A 178 28.88 36.10 7.29
CA THR A 178 29.94 36.97 6.82
C THR A 178 31.06 36.10 6.26
N ARG A 179 31.31 36.25 4.95
CA ARG A 179 32.41 35.67 4.14
C ARG A 179 32.20 34.23 3.66
N THR A 180 31.77 34.08 2.41
CA THR A 180 32.59 33.55 1.30
C THR A 180 31.70 33.24 0.10
N ILE A 181 31.57 34.21 -0.81
CA ILE A 181 31.52 33.92 -2.25
C ILE A 181 32.84 34.50 -2.78
N GLU A 182 33.91 33.76 -2.53
CA GLU A 182 35.23 33.95 -3.13
C GLU A 182 35.73 32.54 -3.46
N SER A 183 35.47 32.12 -4.69
CA SER A 183 36.29 31.22 -5.53
C SER A 183 35.42 30.67 -6.65
N ASP A 184 35.31 31.45 -7.72
CA ASP A 184 35.44 30.93 -9.09
C ASP A 184 35.40 32.11 -10.08
N GLU A 185 36.50 32.88 -10.09
CA GLU A 185 36.90 33.64 -11.27
C GLU A 185 37.98 32.84 -12.00
N LYS A 186 37.62 32.33 -13.19
CA LYS A 186 38.50 32.33 -14.36
C LYS A 186 37.64 32.11 -15.59
N ASN A 187 37.14 33.21 -16.13
CA ASN A 187 37.32 33.61 -17.53
C ASN A 187 36.33 34.73 -17.88
N VAL A 188 36.83 35.65 -18.72
CA VAL A 188 36.10 36.53 -19.63
C VAL A 188 35.90 37.99 -19.17
N VAL A 189 36.89 38.79 -19.56
CA VAL A 189 36.82 40.10 -20.21
C VAL A 189 36.52 41.33 -19.34
N ASP A 190 37.58 42.13 -19.19
CA ASP A 190 37.59 43.56 -18.86
C ASP A 190 36.46 44.35 -19.52
N TYR A 191 35.75 45.13 -18.71
CA TYR A 191 35.19 46.39 -19.17
C TYR A 191 35.34 47.42 -18.06
N GLU A 192 36.13 48.46 -18.36
CA GLU A 192 36.49 49.54 -17.46
C GLU A 192 35.28 50.29 -16.89
N ASP A 193 35.45 50.68 -15.64
CA ASP A 193 34.58 51.50 -14.82
C ASP A 193 34.38 52.91 -15.41
N SER A 194 33.12 53.26 -15.66
CA SER A 194 32.67 54.64 -15.64
C SER A 194 31.40 54.77 -14.80
N LYS A 195 31.59 55.13 -13.53
CA LYS A 195 30.63 55.85 -12.65
C LYS A 195 29.45 56.51 -13.37
N SER A 196 28.23 56.06 -13.08
CA SER A 196 27.03 56.90 -12.87
C SER A 196 25.80 56.03 -12.59
N GLU A 197 25.20 56.25 -11.42
CA GLU A 197 23.77 56.15 -11.06
C GLU A 197 22.88 55.07 -11.69
N GLY A 198 22.30 54.21 -10.83
CA GLY A 198 21.10 53.46 -11.16
C GLY A 198 20.97 52.12 -10.45
N SER A 199 20.55 52.13 -9.19
CA SER A 199 20.05 50.94 -8.51
C SER A 199 18.77 50.45 -9.21
N LYS A 200 18.90 49.59 -10.21
CA LYS A 200 17.77 48.87 -10.79
C LYS A 200 17.36 47.77 -9.80
N GLU A 201 16.42 48.12 -8.93
CA GLU A 201 15.53 47.15 -8.29
C GLU A 201 14.99 46.23 -9.38
N ILE A 202 15.37 44.94 -9.34
CA ILE A 202 14.83 43.96 -10.27
C ILE A 202 13.34 43.83 -9.92
N ASP A 203 12.49 44.34 -10.81
CA ASP A 203 11.04 44.32 -10.64
C ASP A 203 10.54 42.85 -10.63
N THR A 204 10.38 42.33 -9.41
CA THR A 204 9.88 40.97 -9.16
C THR A 204 8.49 40.75 -9.75
N SER A 205 7.70 41.82 -9.97
CA SER A 205 6.39 41.76 -10.62
C SER A 205 6.51 41.46 -12.12
N PHE A 206 7.53 41.98 -12.79
CA PHE A 206 7.80 41.69 -14.20
C PHE A 206 8.29 40.24 -14.39
N VAL A 207 9.15 39.75 -13.51
CA VAL A 207 9.66 38.36 -13.57
C VAL A 207 8.53 37.35 -13.33
N THR A 208 7.67 37.60 -12.33
CA THR A 208 6.51 36.73 -12.05
C THR A 208 5.51 36.73 -13.19
N LYS A 209 5.24 37.88 -13.81
CA LYS A 209 4.39 37.98 -15.00
C LYS A 209 4.99 37.24 -16.20
N LEU A 210 6.29 37.39 -16.46
CA LEU A 210 6.99 36.67 -17.53
C LEU A 210 6.93 35.15 -17.33
N LEU A 211 7.09 34.69 -16.07
CA LEU A 211 6.96 33.28 -15.73
C LEU A 211 5.52 32.79 -15.93
N GLN A 212 4.51 33.54 -15.49
CA GLN A 212 3.10 33.21 -15.72
C GLN A 212 2.77 33.15 -17.21
N ASP A 213 3.13 34.17 -17.99
CA ASP A 213 2.92 34.20 -19.44
C ASP A 213 3.62 33.00 -20.13
N SER A 214 4.82 32.63 -19.67
CA SER A 214 5.55 31.46 -20.20
C SER A 214 4.88 30.12 -19.84
N VAL A 215 4.27 30.02 -18.66
CA VAL A 215 3.55 28.84 -18.20
C VAL A 215 2.22 28.71 -18.92
N GLU A 216 1.47 29.79 -19.03
CA GLU A 216 0.19 29.84 -19.76
C GLU A 216 0.38 29.53 -21.24
N LYS A 217 1.44 30.08 -21.87
CA LYS A 217 1.75 29.75 -23.26
C LYS A 217 2.09 28.27 -23.44
N LYS A 218 2.87 27.68 -22.52
CA LYS A 218 3.22 26.25 -22.55
C LYS A 218 2.00 25.36 -22.28
N SER A 219 1.11 25.74 -21.36
CA SER A 219 -0.11 24.96 -21.09
C SER A 219 -1.08 25.00 -22.27
N ASN A 220 -1.22 26.16 -22.92
CA ASN A 220 -2.09 26.31 -24.08
C ASN A 220 -1.56 25.52 -25.29
N GLU A 221 -0.24 25.55 -25.53
CA GLU A 221 0.37 24.72 -26.58
C GLU A 221 0.17 23.23 -26.32
N PHE A 222 0.33 22.80 -25.06
CA PHE A 222 0.12 21.41 -24.67
C PHE A 222 -1.35 20.99 -24.80
N GLU A 223 -2.30 21.85 -24.44
CA GLU A 223 -3.73 21.58 -24.61
C GLU A 223 -4.08 21.36 -26.09
N GLU A 224 -3.56 22.19 -26.99
CA GLU A 224 -3.79 22.04 -28.43
C GLU A 224 -3.16 20.76 -28.99
N GLU A 225 -1.95 20.39 -28.54
CA GLU A 225 -1.31 19.11 -28.89
C GLU A 225 -2.18 17.91 -28.48
N LEU A 226 -2.73 17.97 -27.26
CA LEU A 226 -3.64 16.93 -26.76
C LEU A 226 -4.94 16.88 -27.57
N LYS A 227 -5.55 18.03 -27.89
CA LYS A 227 -6.76 18.12 -28.72
C LYS A 227 -6.54 17.53 -30.10
N GLU A 228 -5.43 17.87 -30.76
CA GLU A 228 -5.10 17.35 -32.09
C GLU A 228 -4.96 15.83 -32.06
N MET A 229 -4.33 15.28 -31.02
CA MET A 229 -4.15 13.84 -30.87
C MET A 229 -5.46 13.07 -30.72
N VAL A 230 -6.43 13.63 -30.01
CA VAL A 230 -7.70 12.94 -29.68
C VAL A 230 -8.89 13.41 -30.51
N LYS A 231 -8.65 14.22 -31.55
CA LYS A 231 -9.68 14.83 -32.38
C LYS A 231 -10.69 13.80 -32.90
N GLY A 232 -11.97 14.05 -32.66
CA GLY A 232 -13.06 13.17 -33.10
C GLY A 232 -13.31 11.96 -32.18
N TYR A 233 -12.74 11.94 -30.98
CA TYR A 233 -12.98 10.91 -29.97
C TYR A 233 -13.69 11.48 -28.73
N PRO A 234 -14.48 10.67 -28.00
CA PRO A 234 -15.22 11.16 -26.81
C PRO A 234 -14.35 11.78 -25.70
N ILE A 235 -13.07 11.42 -25.60
CA ILE A 235 -12.13 12.02 -24.65
C ILE A 235 -11.82 13.50 -24.93
N GLU A 236 -12.07 13.99 -26.14
CA GLU A 236 -11.83 15.39 -26.51
C GLU A 236 -12.50 16.38 -25.54
N LYS A 237 -13.71 16.03 -25.06
CA LYS A 237 -14.47 16.82 -24.08
C LYS A 237 -13.80 16.94 -22.70
N MET A 238 -12.85 16.05 -22.39
CA MET A 238 -12.13 16.01 -21.12
C MET A 238 -10.79 16.76 -21.19
N ILE A 239 -10.31 17.10 -22.39
CA ILE A 239 -8.96 17.67 -22.59
C ILE A 239 -8.71 18.95 -21.78
N PRO A 240 -9.65 19.91 -21.66
CA PRO A 240 -9.44 21.09 -20.83
C PRO A 240 -9.17 20.78 -19.35
N GLU A 241 -9.72 19.68 -18.82
CA GLU A 241 -9.43 19.26 -17.44
C GLU A 241 -8.15 18.42 -17.34
N ILE A 242 -7.78 17.70 -18.41
CA ILE A 242 -6.55 16.91 -18.49
C ILE A 242 -5.33 17.84 -18.60
N ALA A 243 -5.42 18.91 -19.40
CA ALA A 243 -4.33 19.86 -19.63
C ALA A 243 -3.92 20.64 -18.38
N LYS A 244 -4.81 20.77 -17.39
CA LYS A 244 -4.51 21.38 -16.08
C LYS A 244 -3.64 20.50 -15.19
N LYS A 245 -3.45 19.22 -15.52
CA LYS A 245 -2.63 18.29 -14.73
C LYS A 245 -1.16 18.41 -15.14
N ASP A 246 -0.28 17.88 -14.30
CA ASP A 246 1.15 17.75 -14.66
C ASP A 246 1.30 17.05 -16.02
N ARG A 247 2.24 17.52 -16.85
CA ARG A 247 2.42 17.03 -18.22
C ARG A 247 2.59 15.51 -18.28
N THR A 248 3.33 14.93 -17.34
CA THR A 248 3.56 13.47 -17.27
C THR A 248 2.26 12.75 -16.94
N VAL A 249 1.50 13.26 -15.97
CA VAL A 249 0.20 12.70 -15.56
C VAL A 249 -0.81 12.80 -16.70
N ALA A 250 -0.94 13.96 -17.33
CA ALA A 250 -1.80 14.19 -18.49
C ALA A 250 -1.45 13.24 -19.66
N THR A 251 -0.16 13.05 -19.92
CA THR A 251 0.32 12.13 -20.95
C THR A 251 -0.07 10.69 -20.64
N PHE A 252 0.10 10.22 -19.39
CA PHE A 252 -0.37 8.90 -18.97
C PHE A 252 -1.89 8.77 -19.08
N ILE A 253 -2.65 9.80 -18.71
CA ILE A 253 -4.11 9.81 -18.85
C ILE A 253 -4.49 9.54 -20.32
N VAL A 254 -3.93 10.29 -21.27
CA VAL A 254 -4.29 10.12 -22.70
C VAL A 254 -3.79 8.79 -23.27
N ALA A 255 -2.58 8.36 -22.92
CA ALA A 255 -2.00 7.11 -23.41
C ALA A 255 -2.76 5.87 -22.89
N ILE A 256 -3.11 5.85 -21.60
CA ILE A 256 -3.89 4.75 -21.00
C ILE A 256 -5.31 4.73 -21.59
N ALA A 257 -5.94 5.89 -21.78
CA ALA A 257 -7.27 5.95 -22.40
C ALA A 257 -7.29 5.38 -23.83
N LYS A 258 -6.22 5.61 -24.60
CA LYS A 258 -6.07 4.99 -25.91
C LYS A 258 -6.08 3.48 -25.83
N LYS A 259 -5.36 2.93 -24.86
CA LYS A 259 -5.22 1.49 -24.70
C LYS A 259 -6.51 0.83 -24.20
N GLU A 260 -7.15 1.41 -23.20
CA GLU A 260 -8.27 0.77 -22.49
C GLU A 260 -9.60 0.92 -23.22
N SER A 261 -9.86 2.08 -23.85
CA SER A 261 -11.15 2.39 -24.47
C SER A 261 -11.04 2.86 -25.92
N ASN A 262 -9.82 2.96 -26.48
CA ASN A 262 -9.57 3.66 -27.73
C ASN A 262 -10.13 5.10 -27.67
N TRP A 263 -9.75 5.82 -26.61
CA TRP A 263 -10.18 7.20 -26.33
C TRP A 263 -11.70 7.37 -26.17
N GLY A 264 -12.38 6.36 -25.62
CA GLY A 264 -13.82 6.40 -25.38
C GLY A 264 -14.68 5.80 -26.50
N LYS A 265 -14.10 5.14 -27.52
CA LYS A 265 -14.91 4.36 -28.49
C LYS A 265 -15.54 3.11 -27.88
N ARG A 266 -14.92 2.56 -26.83
CA ARG A 266 -15.41 1.39 -26.08
C ARG A 266 -15.50 1.77 -24.61
N VAL A 267 -16.72 2.00 -24.13
CA VAL A 267 -16.95 2.53 -22.78
C VAL A 267 -17.94 1.67 -22.03
N PRO A 268 -17.79 1.54 -20.70
CA PRO A 268 -18.86 0.99 -19.89
C PRO A 268 -20.07 1.93 -19.98
N VAL A 269 -21.25 1.33 -20.06
CA VAL A 269 -22.50 2.08 -20.06
C VAL A 269 -23.31 1.76 -18.82
N LEU A 270 -24.11 2.73 -18.39
CA LEU A 270 -25.13 2.53 -17.35
C LEU A 270 -26.44 3.07 -17.92
N ASN A 271 -27.44 2.20 -18.06
CA ASN A 271 -28.73 2.53 -18.68
C ASN A 271 -28.59 3.16 -20.09
N GLY A 272 -27.63 2.69 -20.88
CA GLY A 272 -27.34 3.21 -22.22
C GLY A 272 -26.60 4.56 -22.24
N GLN A 273 -26.26 5.12 -21.08
CA GLN A 273 -25.49 6.37 -20.98
C GLN A 273 -24.00 6.09 -20.78
N ASP A 274 -23.16 6.98 -21.31
CA ASP A 274 -21.71 6.95 -21.11
C ASP A 274 -21.35 7.24 -19.65
N CYS A 275 -20.50 6.39 -19.09
CA CYS A 275 -20.01 6.47 -17.72
C CYS A 275 -18.71 7.28 -17.56
N TYR A 276 -18.21 7.89 -18.64
CA TYR A 276 -16.99 8.70 -18.66
C TYR A 276 -15.73 7.95 -18.19
N ASN A 277 -15.74 6.62 -18.26
CA ASN A 277 -14.64 5.77 -17.79
C ASN A 277 -13.85 5.21 -18.97
N TYR A 278 -12.81 5.95 -19.36
CA TYR A 278 -12.01 5.62 -20.53
C TYR A 278 -10.73 4.84 -20.20
N TRP A 279 -10.45 4.64 -18.91
CA TRP A 279 -9.20 4.06 -18.39
C TRP A 279 -9.39 2.68 -17.74
N GLY A 280 -10.60 2.13 -17.80
CA GLY A 280 -10.92 0.85 -17.17
C GLY A 280 -10.89 0.89 -15.63
N TYR A 281 -11.11 2.06 -15.03
CA TYR A 281 -11.05 2.25 -13.58
C TYR A 281 -12.15 1.43 -12.86
N ARG A 282 -11.81 0.83 -11.72
CA ARG A 282 -12.67 -0.09 -10.95
C ARG A 282 -12.76 0.27 -9.46
N GLY A 283 -12.90 1.56 -9.16
CA GLY A 283 -13.25 2.01 -7.81
C GLY A 283 -14.73 1.76 -7.51
N VAL A 284 -15.03 1.22 -6.33
CA VAL A 284 -16.42 1.02 -5.90
C VAL A 284 -17.06 2.38 -5.64
N ARG A 285 -18.21 2.62 -6.28
CA ARG A 285 -19.07 3.80 -6.11
C ARG A 285 -20.54 3.36 -6.18
N ASP A 286 -21.46 4.27 -5.85
CA ASP A 286 -22.90 4.01 -5.94
C ASP A 286 -23.34 3.69 -7.37
N ARG A 287 -22.71 4.34 -8.35
CA ARG A 287 -22.94 4.11 -9.78
C ARG A 287 -21.84 3.24 -10.35
N MET A 288 -22.22 2.03 -10.78
CA MET A 288 -21.33 1.07 -11.42
C MET A 288 -21.84 0.76 -12.82
N GLY A 289 -20.98 0.92 -13.83
CA GLY A 289 -21.27 0.54 -15.20
C GLY A 289 -21.06 -0.95 -15.45
N THR A 290 -21.28 -1.37 -16.69
CA THR A 290 -21.06 -2.76 -17.14
C THR A 290 -19.68 -3.29 -16.76
N GLY A 291 -19.60 -4.56 -16.34
CA GLY A 291 -18.33 -5.23 -16.04
C GLY A 291 -17.64 -4.77 -14.75
N GLY A 292 -18.37 -4.11 -13.84
CA GLY A 292 -17.83 -3.63 -12.56
C GLY A 292 -16.91 -2.41 -12.70
N HIS A 293 -17.04 -1.68 -13.81
CA HIS A 293 -16.32 -0.44 -14.02
C HIS A 293 -17.05 0.71 -13.31
N THR A 294 -16.28 1.64 -12.76
CA THR A 294 -16.84 2.84 -12.12
C THR A 294 -17.61 3.67 -13.14
N CYS A 295 -18.78 4.17 -12.76
CA CYS A 295 -19.52 5.16 -13.54
C CYS A 295 -19.36 6.53 -12.88
N PHE A 296 -18.71 7.46 -13.56
CA PHE A 296 -18.45 8.80 -13.04
C PHE A 296 -19.64 9.73 -13.28
N ASP A 297 -19.77 10.75 -12.44
CA ASP A 297 -20.90 11.68 -12.52
C ASP A 297 -20.68 12.74 -13.59
N SER A 298 -19.42 13.07 -13.89
CA SER A 298 -19.06 14.06 -14.91
C SER A 298 -17.69 13.80 -15.51
N PRO A 299 -17.37 14.38 -16.68
CA PRO A 299 -16.02 14.37 -17.26
C PRO A 299 -14.95 14.87 -16.28
N LYS A 300 -15.26 15.90 -15.50
CA LYS A 300 -14.36 16.46 -14.49
C LYS A 300 -14.08 15.50 -13.35
N ASP A 301 -15.12 14.89 -12.78
CA ASP A 301 -14.99 13.87 -11.72
C ASP A 301 -14.16 12.66 -12.19
N ALA A 302 -14.37 12.21 -13.44
CA ALA A 302 -13.59 11.15 -14.04
C ALA A 302 -12.10 11.51 -14.12
N VAL A 303 -11.78 12.67 -14.72
CA VAL A 303 -10.40 13.15 -14.86
C VAL A 303 -9.75 13.36 -13.51
N ASP A 304 -10.41 14.01 -12.55
CA ASP A 304 -9.85 14.28 -11.22
C ASP A 304 -9.56 12.99 -10.45
N THR A 305 -10.45 12.01 -10.53
CA THR A 305 -10.26 10.73 -9.83
C THR A 305 -9.11 9.92 -10.43
N VAL A 306 -9.06 9.84 -11.75
CA VAL A 306 -8.01 9.10 -12.46
C VAL A 306 -6.67 9.81 -12.32
N ALA A 307 -6.64 11.14 -12.47
CA ALA A 307 -5.44 11.96 -12.29
C ALA A 307 -4.87 11.78 -10.89
N LYS A 308 -5.67 11.88 -9.83
CA LYS A 308 -5.21 11.65 -8.45
C LYS A 308 -4.56 10.28 -8.27
N ARG A 309 -5.11 9.24 -8.89
CA ARG A 309 -4.53 7.89 -8.83
C ARG A 309 -3.20 7.82 -9.58
N ILE A 310 -3.13 8.35 -10.79
CA ILE A 310 -1.92 8.35 -11.60
C ILE A 310 -0.84 9.20 -10.94
N GLU A 311 -1.19 10.38 -10.44
CA GLU A 311 -0.30 11.26 -9.67
C GLU A 311 0.29 10.55 -8.45
N PHE A 312 -0.52 9.81 -7.69
CA PHE A 312 0.01 8.99 -6.59
C PHE A 312 1.01 7.93 -7.08
N LEU A 313 0.77 7.31 -8.24
CA LEU A 313 1.69 6.31 -8.81
C LEU A 313 2.98 6.96 -9.32
N VAL A 314 2.88 8.13 -9.95
CA VAL A 314 4.03 8.87 -10.47
C VAL A 314 4.86 9.45 -9.30
N SER A 315 4.24 10.20 -8.40
CA SER A 315 4.93 10.94 -7.33
C SER A 315 5.35 10.04 -6.17
N ASN A 316 4.45 9.24 -5.60
CA ASN A 316 4.75 8.47 -4.39
C ASN A 316 5.45 7.15 -4.70
N LYS A 317 5.17 6.53 -5.84
CA LYS A 317 5.76 5.25 -6.24
C LYS A 317 6.89 5.40 -7.28
N LYS A 318 7.15 6.63 -7.76
CA LYS A 318 8.19 6.93 -8.76
C LYS A 318 8.02 6.11 -10.05
N LEU A 319 6.77 5.84 -10.43
CA LEU A 319 6.39 5.09 -11.63
C LEU A 319 6.17 6.07 -12.78
N ASN A 320 7.25 6.67 -13.26
CA ASN A 320 7.24 7.71 -14.29
C ASN A 320 7.46 7.19 -15.72
N THR A 321 7.55 5.87 -15.90
CA THR A 321 7.70 5.24 -17.23
C THR A 321 6.56 4.24 -17.48
N PRO A 322 6.14 4.04 -18.74
CA PRO A 322 5.12 3.05 -19.09
C PRO A 322 5.39 1.64 -18.55
N ASP A 323 6.65 1.18 -18.57
CA ASP A 323 7.07 -0.12 -18.02
C ASP A 323 6.69 -0.27 -16.55
N LYS A 324 6.93 0.79 -15.77
CA LYS A 324 6.62 0.86 -14.34
C LYS A 324 5.13 1.08 -14.08
N MET A 325 4.45 1.77 -14.99
CA MET A 325 3.02 2.06 -14.91
C MET A 325 2.14 0.85 -15.21
N VAL A 326 2.72 -0.30 -15.60
CA VAL A 326 1.99 -1.57 -15.82
C VAL A 326 1.16 -2.03 -14.62
N ILE A 327 1.49 -1.54 -13.42
CA ILE A 327 0.70 -1.73 -12.20
C ILE A 327 -0.75 -1.24 -12.38
N TRP A 328 -1.00 -0.25 -13.24
CA TRP A 328 -2.36 0.16 -13.60
C TRP A 328 -3.17 -1.00 -14.20
N LYS A 329 -2.57 -1.79 -15.08
CA LYS A 329 -3.24 -2.85 -15.83
C LYS A 329 -3.46 -4.12 -15.02
N CYS A 330 -2.49 -4.48 -14.17
CA CYS A 330 -2.39 -5.81 -13.60
C CYS A 330 -2.22 -5.82 -12.06
N GLY A 331 -2.10 -4.65 -11.44
CA GLY A 331 -1.78 -4.53 -10.02
C GLY A 331 -0.37 -5.02 -9.71
N SER A 332 -0.23 -5.77 -8.62
CA SER A 332 1.06 -6.35 -8.20
C SER A 332 1.39 -7.68 -8.90
N ASN A 333 0.43 -8.32 -9.58
CA ASN A 333 0.62 -9.63 -10.18
C ASN A 333 -0.06 -9.74 -11.54
N CYS A 334 0.74 -9.72 -12.61
CA CYS A 334 0.24 -9.84 -13.97
C CYS A 334 -0.15 -11.28 -14.38
N ALA A 335 0.15 -12.31 -13.58
CA ALA A 335 -0.20 -13.69 -13.90
C ALA A 335 -1.72 -13.91 -13.99
N VAL A 336 -2.49 -13.19 -13.18
CA VAL A 336 -3.97 -13.30 -13.11
C VAL A 336 -4.70 -12.48 -14.18
N THR A 337 -3.99 -11.68 -14.98
CA THR A 337 -4.57 -10.72 -15.94
C THR A 337 -4.02 -10.91 -17.36
N GLY A 338 -3.79 -12.16 -17.76
CA GLY A 338 -3.33 -12.52 -19.11
C GLY A 338 -1.82 -12.74 -19.24
N GLY A 339 -1.10 -12.75 -18.11
CA GLY A 339 0.33 -13.05 -18.06
C GLY A 339 1.23 -11.92 -18.55
N GLN A 340 2.54 -12.20 -18.58
CA GLN A 340 3.56 -11.22 -18.95
C GLN A 340 3.43 -10.73 -20.41
N ALA A 341 2.97 -11.58 -21.32
CA ALA A 341 2.76 -11.19 -22.72
C ALA A 341 1.71 -10.08 -22.86
N ALA A 342 0.60 -10.18 -22.13
CA ALA A 342 -0.43 -9.14 -22.12
C ALA A 342 0.08 -7.82 -21.50
N ALA A 343 0.89 -7.93 -20.45
CA ALA A 343 1.54 -6.79 -19.81
C ALA A 343 2.52 -6.08 -20.77
N ASN A 344 3.38 -6.83 -21.44
CA ASN A 344 4.35 -6.28 -22.40
C ASN A 344 3.66 -5.59 -23.58
N LYS A 345 2.57 -6.18 -24.10
CA LYS A 345 1.77 -5.54 -25.15
C LYS A 345 1.15 -4.23 -24.66
N TRP A 346 0.61 -4.23 -23.45
CA TRP A 346 0.04 -3.02 -22.86
C TRP A 346 1.09 -1.91 -22.71
N ILE A 347 2.27 -2.27 -22.19
CA ILE A 347 3.40 -1.36 -22.05
C ILE A 347 3.77 -0.77 -23.42
N SER A 348 3.98 -1.60 -24.43
CA SER A 348 4.34 -1.15 -25.79
C SER A 348 3.31 -0.19 -26.38
N ASP A 349 2.02 -0.52 -26.24
CA ASP A 349 0.93 0.32 -26.73
C ASP A 349 0.90 1.67 -26.00
N VAL A 350 1.11 1.69 -24.68
CA VAL A 350 1.12 2.93 -23.88
C VAL A 350 2.37 3.76 -24.18
N SER A 351 3.54 3.13 -24.27
CA SER A 351 4.81 3.81 -24.60
C SER A 351 4.73 4.55 -25.93
N LEU A 352 4.09 3.97 -26.94
CA LEU A 352 3.96 4.62 -28.25
C LEU A 352 3.30 6.00 -28.17
N TYR A 353 2.23 6.14 -27.38
CA TYR A 353 1.54 7.43 -27.21
C TYR A 353 2.23 8.31 -26.17
N PHE A 354 2.79 7.71 -25.12
CA PHE A 354 3.53 8.43 -24.09
C PHE A 354 4.76 9.13 -24.69
N ASP A 355 5.56 8.41 -25.47
CA ASP A 355 6.76 8.93 -26.11
C ASP A 355 6.41 9.97 -27.17
N LYS A 356 5.25 9.85 -27.85
CA LYS A 356 4.81 10.85 -28.83
C LYS A 356 4.55 12.22 -28.18
N LEU A 357 3.99 12.24 -26.97
CA LEU A 357 3.67 13.47 -26.22
C LEU A 357 4.84 14.00 -25.38
N ASN A 358 5.81 13.12 -25.08
CA ASN A 358 6.94 13.42 -24.21
C ASN A 358 8.27 13.63 -24.97
N LYS A 359 8.32 13.39 -26.29
CA LYS A 359 9.46 13.75 -27.15
C LYS A 359 9.49 15.27 -27.38
N ARG A 360 10.05 16.02 -26.44
CA ARG A 360 10.61 17.36 -26.67
C ARG A 360 11.86 17.56 -25.84
#